data_AF-A0A7S4PSJ8-F1
#
_entry.id   AF-A0A7S4PSJ8-F1
#
_cell.length_a   1.000
_cell.length_b   1.000
_cell.length_c   1.000
_cell.angle_alpha   90.00
_cell.angle_beta   90.00
_cell.angle_gamma   90.00
#
_symmetry.space_group_name_H-M   'P 1'
#
loop_
_entity.id
_entity.type
_entity.pdbx_description
1 polymer ?
#
loop_
_entity_poly.entity_id
_entity_poly.type
_entity_poly.pdbx_seq_one_letter_code
_entity_poly.pdbx_strand_id
1 'polypeptide(L)'
;MIDPNTKESGESKQAYCRKRGWGGGWKPPNMREWSWWPNTLNAHRVCVALEEMDANNPDLTQRQRDQRGLDLVKKYYELTYERDINISTPEGAAQAMEELGYAKGADVVKWLKEGGGFEKVVQQDTFAKRDMDIHGVPHFVISDGSGNPVTELHGAQHTAGFLAAFSKVKS
;
A
#
# COMPACT_ATOMS: atom_id res chain seq x y z
N MET A 1 -6.31 -1.36 -0.83
CA MET A 1 -7.32 -2.24 -1.44
C MET A 1 -6.65 -3.06 -2.52
N ILE A 2 -6.73 -4.38 -2.41
CA ILE A 2 -6.13 -5.30 -3.37
C ILE A 2 -7.18 -5.65 -4.44
N ASP A 3 -6.82 -5.51 -5.71
CA ASP A 3 -7.66 -5.94 -6.84
C ASP A 3 -7.51 -7.45 -7.05
N PRO A 4 -8.53 -8.27 -6.71
CA PRO A 4 -8.44 -9.72 -6.80
C PRO A 4 -8.36 -10.21 -8.26
N ASN A 5 -8.66 -9.35 -9.23
CA ASN A 5 -8.63 -9.73 -10.64
C ASN A 5 -7.26 -9.50 -11.29
N THR A 6 -6.29 -8.89 -10.60
CA THR A 6 -4.92 -8.73 -11.13
C THR A 6 -4.15 -10.03 -10.93
N LYS A 7 -3.50 -10.55 -11.98
CA LYS A 7 -2.69 -11.77 -11.91
C LYS A 7 -1.68 -11.71 -10.77
N GLU A 8 -1.44 -12.82 -10.09
CA GLU A 8 -0.49 -12.90 -8.97
C GLU A 8 0.93 -12.43 -9.36
N SER A 9 1.34 -12.67 -10.60
CA SER A 9 2.61 -12.21 -11.15
C SER A 9 2.60 -10.77 -11.66
N GLY A 10 1.51 -10.02 -11.48
CA GLY A 10 1.27 -8.73 -12.12
C GLY A 10 0.83 -8.89 -13.58
N GLU A 11 0.42 -7.77 -14.17
CA GLU A 11 0.02 -7.70 -15.58
C GLU A 11 0.89 -6.69 -16.32
N SER A 12 1.12 -6.87 -17.62
CA SER A 12 1.70 -5.78 -18.39
C SER A 12 0.70 -4.61 -18.45
N LYS A 13 1.21 -3.38 -18.48
CA LYS A 13 0.40 -2.16 -18.63
C LYS A 13 -0.61 -2.30 -19.77
N GLN A 14 -0.17 -2.80 -20.92
CA GLN A 14 -1.03 -2.96 -22.09
C GLN A 14 -2.17 -3.95 -21.84
N ALA A 15 -1.87 -5.10 -21.21
CA ALA A 15 -2.88 -6.10 -20.88
C ALA A 15 -3.90 -5.52 -19.88
N TYR A 16 -3.42 -4.85 -18.82
CA TYR A 16 -4.26 -4.22 -17.81
C TYR A 16 -5.17 -3.13 -18.42
N CYS A 17 -4.60 -2.17 -19.16
CA CYS A 17 -5.37 -1.09 -19.78
C CYS A 17 -6.41 -1.61 -20.78
N ARG A 18 -6.11 -2.67 -21.54
CA ARG A 18 -7.10 -3.31 -22.44
C ARG A 18 -8.26 -3.90 -21.65
N LYS A 19 -7.97 -4.65 -20.58
CA LYS A 19 -8.99 -5.24 -19.70
C LYS A 19 -9.91 -4.20 -19.06
N ARG A 20 -9.37 -3.02 -18.73
CA ARG A 20 -10.12 -1.89 -18.16
C ARG A 20 -10.88 -1.05 -19.21
N GLY A 21 -10.78 -1.38 -20.49
CA GLY A 21 -11.41 -0.61 -21.57
C GLY A 21 -10.75 0.76 -21.83
N TRP A 22 -9.56 1.00 -21.27
CA TRP A 22 -8.84 2.28 -21.37
C TRP A 22 -7.97 2.38 -22.63
N GLY A 23 -8.25 1.58 -23.65
CA GLY A 23 -7.58 1.65 -24.95
C GLY A 23 -6.05 1.53 -24.86
N GLY A 24 -5.51 0.56 -24.11
CA GLY A 24 -4.07 0.21 -24.08
C GLY A 24 -3.08 1.31 -23.66
N GLY A 25 -3.54 2.51 -23.34
CA GLY A 25 -2.72 3.73 -23.36
C GLY A 25 -2.95 4.72 -22.23
N TRP A 26 -3.72 4.38 -21.19
CA TRP A 26 -3.80 5.26 -20.02
C TRP A 26 -2.42 5.44 -19.40
N LYS A 27 -2.00 6.70 -19.28
CA LYS A 27 -0.74 7.12 -18.68
C LYS A 27 -1.05 8.35 -17.82
N PRO A 28 -0.76 8.32 -16.51
CA PRO A 28 -0.79 9.53 -15.70
C PRO A 28 0.20 10.57 -16.27
N PRO A 29 -0.15 11.86 -16.32
CA PRO A 29 0.81 12.89 -16.70
C PRO A 29 2.03 12.81 -15.77
N ASN A 30 3.23 12.92 -16.36
CA ASN A 30 4.54 12.95 -15.67
C ASN A 30 5.11 11.63 -15.12
N MET A 31 4.51 10.46 -15.38
CA MET A 31 5.17 9.19 -15.05
C MET A 31 6.16 8.75 -16.13
N ARG A 32 7.29 8.17 -15.71
CA ARG A 32 8.18 7.41 -16.61
C ARG A 32 7.38 6.26 -17.23
N GLU A 33 7.85 5.71 -18.34
CA GLU A 33 7.22 4.50 -18.88
C GLU A 33 7.37 3.36 -17.88
N TRP A 34 6.28 3.03 -17.17
CA TRP A 34 6.15 1.79 -16.44
C TRP A 34 5.65 0.69 -17.40
N SER A 35 6.08 -0.53 -17.19
CA SER A 35 5.70 -1.71 -17.97
C SER A 35 4.68 -2.59 -17.24
N TRP A 36 4.59 -2.47 -15.92
CA TRP A 36 3.81 -3.39 -15.07
C TRP A 36 2.66 -2.68 -14.34
N TRP A 37 1.53 -3.37 -14.28
CA TRP A 37 0.47 -3.12 -13.31
C TRP A 37 0.55 -4.21 -12.22
N PRO A 38 0.93 -3.85 -10.98
CA PRO A 38 1.19 -4.86 -9.96
C PRO A 38 -0.10 -5.37 -9.32
N ASN A 39 -0.15 -6.69 -9.07
CA ASN A 39 -0.86 -7.21 -7.89
C ASN A 39 -0.05 -6.83 -6.65
N THR A 40 -0.66 -6.11 -5.72
CA THR A 40 0.03 -5.52 -4.56
C THR A 40 -0.04 -6.39 -3.30
N LEU A 41 -0.51 -7.64 -3.38
CA LEU A 41 -0.63 -8.52 -2.22
C LEU A 41 0.70 -8.67 -1.48
N ASN A 42 1.78 -8.97 -2.18
CA ASN A 42 3.10 -9.14 -1.56
C ASN A 42 3.61 -7.82 -0.93
N ALA A 43 3.39 -6.67 -1.57
CA ALA A 43 3.72 -5.38 -0.98
C ALA A 43 2.97 -5.13 0.35
N HIS A 44 1.67 -5.45 0.43
CA HIS A 44 0.91 -5.34 1.68
C HIS A 44 1.40 -6.33 2.75
N ARG A 45 1.77 -7.55 2.35
CA ARG A 45 2.33 -8.54 3.28
C ARG A 45 3.67 -8.08 3.87
N VAL A 46 4.50 -7.41 3.07
CA VAL A 46 5.75 -6.81 3.58
C VAL A 46 5.47 -5.62 4.51
N CYS A 47 4.41 -4.83 4.29
CA CYS A 47 3.99 -3.83 5.28
C CYS A 47 3.63 -4.49 6.62
N VAL A 48 2.95 -5.64 6.59
CA VAL A 48 2.70 -6.44 7.80
C VAL A 48 4.00 -6.93 8.45
N ALA A 49 4.97 -7.39 7.67
CA ALA A 49 6.28 -7.80 8.21
C ALA A 49 7.00 -6.63 8.90
N LEU A 50 6.95 -5.42 8.33
CA LEU A 50 7.50 -4.22 8.94
C LEU A 50 6.78 -3.86 10.25
N GLU A 51 5.44 -3.90 10.28
CA GLU A 51 4.66 -3.68 11.49
C GLU A 51 5.03 -4.66 12.61
N GLU A 52 5.14 -5.95 12.29
CA GLU A 52 5.50 -7.00 13.24
C GLU A 52 6.92 -6.83 13.79
N MET A 53 7.88 -6.45 12.94
CA MET A 53 9.24 -6.15 13.35
C MET A 53 9.29 -4.91 14.25
N ASP A 54 8.61 -3.84 13.86
CA ASP A 54 8.63 -2.57 14.57
C ASP A 54 7.88 -2.64 15.92
N ALA A 55 6.84 -3.46 16.03
CA ALA A 55 6.12 -3.72 17.28
C ALA A 55 7.02 -4.36 18.35
N ASN A 56 7.99 -5.17 17.92
CA ASN A 56 8.95 -5.83 18.80
C ASN A 56 10.21 -4.98 19.08
N ASN A 57 10.31 -3.77 18.51
CA ASN A 57 11.44 -2.88 18.70
C ASN A 57 11.08 -1.76 19.71
N PRO A 58 11.56 -1.83 20.96
CA PRO A 58 11.26 -0.83 21.99
C PRO A 58 11.97 0.51 21.76
N ASP A 59 13.01 0.54 20.92
CA ASP A 59 13.78 1.76 20.64
C ASP A 59 13.09 2.67 19.61
N LEU A 60 12.03 2.18 18.95
CA LEU A 60 11.25 2.95 18.00
C LEU A 60 10.06 3.64 18.66
N THR A 61 10.03 4.96 18.57
CA THR A 61 8.84 5.77 18.87
C THR A 61 7.74 5.54 17.83
N GLN A 62 6.48 5.79 18.19
CA GLN A 62 5.36 5.66 17.24
C GLN A 62 5.59 6.47 15.96
N ARG A 63 6.08 7.71 16.08
CA ARG A 63 6.39 8.57 14.92
C ARG A 63 7.41 7.93 13.98
N GLN A 64 8.42 7.23 14.51
CA GLN A 64 9.40 6.54 13.69
C GLN A 64 8.79 5.33 12.97
N ARG A 65 7.92 4.57 13.65
CA ARG A 65 7.18 3.46 13.02
C ARG A 65 6.28 3.95 11.88
N ASP A 66 5.54 5.03 12.12
CA ASP A 66 4.69 5.66 11.09
C ASP A 66 5.52 6.14 9.89
N GLN A 67 6.68 6.77 10.14
CA GLN A 67 7.57 7.24 9.09
C GLN A 67 8.15 6.07 8.27
N ARG A 68 8.56 4.98 8.92
CA ARG A 68 9.07 3.78 8.25
C ARG A 68 8.01 3.14 7.35
N GLY A 69 6.77 3.06 7.82
CA GLY A 69 5.64 2.60 7.00
C GLY A 69 5.41 3.50 5.78
N LEU A 70 5.46 4.83 5.95
CA LEU A 70 5.35 5.78 4.86
C LEU A 70 6.50 5.65 3.84
N ASP A 71 7.72 5.50 4.32
CA ASP A 71 8.92 5.34 3.48
C ASP A 71 8.86 4.04 2.67
N LEU A 72 8.38 2.94 3.28
CA LEU A 72 8.14 1.67 2.59
C LEU A 72 7.11 1.82 1.46
N VAL A 73 5.97 2.47 1.74
CA VAL A 73 4.94 2.70 0.71
C VAL A 73 5.50 3.56 -0.42
N LYS A 74 6.21 4.66 -0.12
CA LYS A 74 6.85 5.51 -1.13
C LYS A 74 7.84 4.73 -1.99
N LYS A 75 8.64 3.86 -1.37
CA LYS A 75 9.59 3.00 -2.07
C LYS A 75 8.89 2.06 -3.06
N TYR A 76 7.69 1.54 -2.76
CA TYR A 76 6.92 0.78 -3.74
C TYR A 76 6.45 1.59 -4.95
N TYR A 77 6.05 2.85 -4.75
CA TYR A 77 5.73 3.75 -5.86
C TYR A 77 6.97 3.98 -6.74
N GLU A 78 8.12 4.27 -6.14
CA GLU A 78 9.39 4.44 -6.86
C GLU A 78 9.76 3.17 -7.65
N LEU A 79 9.80 2.02 -6.98
CA LEU A 79 10.16 0.74 -7.59
C LEU A 79 9.27 0.42 -8.79
N THR A 80 7.95 0.55 -8.64
CA THR A 80 7.01 0.20 -9.71
C THR A 80 7.01 1.23 -10.83
N TYR A 81 6.90 2.51 -10.49
CA TYR A 81 6.51 3.54 -11.45
C TYR A 81 7.66 4.38 -11.98
N GLU A 82 8.83 4.31 -11.34
CA GLU A 82 10.03 5.04 -11.77
C GLU A 82 11.15 4.10 -12.22
N ARG A 83 11.15 2.86 -11.71
CA ARG A 83 12.22 1.87 -11.92
C ARG A 83 11.76 0.56 -12.57
N ASP A 84 10.48 0.46 -12.90
CA ASP A 84 9.88 -0.67 -13.62
C ASP A 84 10.09 -2.05 -12.95
N ILE A 85 10.17 -2.06 -11.62
CA ILE A 85 10.29 -3.26 -10.81
C ILE A 85 8.90 -3.84 -10.55
N ASN A 86 8.75 -5.15 -10.79
CA ASN A 86 7.51 -5.85 -10.55
C ASN A 86 7.36 -6.26 -9.08
N ILE A 87 6.67 -5.44 -8.29
CA ILE A 87 6.41 -5.68 -6.87
C ILE A 87 5.37 -6.79 -6.59
N SER A 88 4.82 -7.42 -7.64
CA SER A 88 3.95 -8.59 -7.47
C SER A 88 4.73 -9.85 -7.12
N THR A 89 6.02 -9.90 -7.42
CA THR A 89 6.88 -11.02 -7.01
C THR A 89 7.37 -10.83 -5.58
N PRO A 90 7.66 -11.92 -4.83
CA PRO A 90 8.31 -11.82 -3.53
C PRO A 90 9.61 -11.02 -3.58
N GLU A 91 10.42 -11.22 -4.62
CA GLU A 91 11.71 -10.56 -4.81
C GLU A 91 11.55 -9.05 -5.03
N GLY A 92 10.62 -8.63 -5.89
CA GLY A 92 10.37 -7.21 -6.15
C GLY A 92 9.78 -6.48 -4.95
N ALA A 93 8.92 -7.14 -4.16
CA ALA A 93 8.40 -6.58 -2.92
C ALA A 93 9.49 -6.47 -1.84
N ALA A 94 10.31 -7.50 -1.68
CA ALA A 94 11.37 -7.53 -0.67
C ALA A 94 12.48 -6.49 -0.90
N GLN A 95 12.72 -6.10 -2.16
CA GLN A 95 13.71 -5.09 -2.52
C GLN A 95 13.50 -3.76 -1.77
N ALA A 96 12.25 -3.39 -1.47
CA ALA A 96 11.96 -2.15 -0.75
C ALA A 96 12.53 -2.15 0.68
N MET A 97 12.38 -3.26 1.41
CA MET A 97 12.92 -3.41 2.76
C MET A 97 14.45 -3.42 2.78
N GLU A 98 15.06 -4.01 1.75
CA GLU A 98 16.52 -4.07 1.61
C GLU A 98 17.12 -2.70 1.31
N GLU A 99 16.56 -1.96 0.35
CA GLU A 99 17.06 -0.61 0.01
C GLU A 99 16.85 0.41 1.13
N LEU A 100 15.82 0.23 1.95
CA LEU A 100 15.58 1.07 3.13
C LEU A 100 16.43 0.65 4.35
N GLY A 101 17.16 -0.47 4.26
CA GLY A 101 17.98 -1.00 5.34
C GLY A 101 17.17 -1.56 6.52
N TYR A 102 15.93 -1.97 6.28
CA TYR A 102 15.02 -2.46 7.32
C TYR A 102 15.16 -3.97 7.56
N ALA A 103 15.46 -4.74 6.50
CA ALA A 103 15.73 -6.16 6.57
C ALA A 103 16.53 -6.60 5.34
N LYS A 104 17.17 -7.79 5.39
CA LYS A 104 17.78 -8.38 4.18
C LYS A 104 16.68 -8.86 3.23
N GLY A 105 16.83 -8.60 1.94
CA GLY A 105 15.82 -8.97 0.94
C GLY A 105 15.53 -10.48 0.94
N ALA A 106 16.57 -11.30 1.05
CA ALA A 106 16.46 -12.76 1.08
C ALA A 106 15.59 -13.29 2.24
N ASP A 107 15.68 -12.68 3.43
CA ASP A 107 14.90 -13.09 4.60
C ASP A 107 13.42 -12.77 4.40
N VAL A 108 13.13 -11.59 3.83
CA VAL A 108 11.76 -11.17 3.50
C VAL A 108 11.16 -12.06 2.40
N VAL A 109 11.94 -12.39 1.35
CA VAL A 109 11.52 -13.33 0.30
C VAL A 109 11.15 -14.69 0.89
N LYS A 110 11.99 -15.21 1.80
CA LYS A 110 11.74 -16.48 2.47
C LYS A 110 10.42 -16.42 3.26
N TRP A 111 10.25 -15.39 4.10
CA TRP A 111 9.04 -15.19 4.90
C TRP A 111 7.77 -15.09 4.02
N LEU A 112 7.85 -14.40 2.87
CA LEU A 112 6.74 -14.34 1.91
C LEU A 112 6.43 -15.71 1.27
N LYS A 113 7.45 -16.50 0.92
CA LYS A 113 7.26 -17.84 0.34
C LYS A 113 6.69 -18.83 1.36
N GLU A 114 6.97 -18.64 2.65
CA GLU A 114 6.42 -19.43 3.76
C GLU A 114 5.00 -19.00 4.17
N GLY A 115 4.38 -18.05 3.45
CA GLY A 115 3.00 -17.64 3.71
C GLY A 115 2.83 -16.46 4.68
N GLY A 116 3.92 -15.84 5.12
CA GLY A 116 3.91 -14.74 6.09
C GLY A 116 2.94 -13.61 5.74
N GLY A 117 2.16 -13.16 6.73
CA GLY A 117 1.23 -12.03 6.62
C GLY A 117 0.02 -12.22 5.69
N PHE A 118 -0.15 -13.37 5.02
CA PHE A 118 -1.24 -13.57 4.07
C PHE A 118 -2.62 -13.43 4.74
N GLU A 119 -2.86 -14.18 5.82
CA GLU A 119 -4.14 -14.17 6.54
C GLU A 119 -4.49 -12.78 7.07
N LYS A 120 -3.52 -12.09 7.68
CA LYS A 120 -3.70 -10.72 8.19
C LYS A 120 -4.07 -9.74 7.09
N VAL A 121 -3.42 -9.80 5.93
CA VAL A 121 -3.75 -8.93 4.79
C VAL A 121 -5.14 -9.23 4.23
N VAL A 122 -5.49 -10.52 4.08
CA VAL A 122 -6.83 -10.91 3.61
C VAL A 122 -7.91 -10.45 4.59
N GLN A 123 -7.67 -10.60 5.89
CA GLN A 123 -8.59 -10.14 6.92
C GLN A 123 -8.79 -8.62 6.88
N GLN A 124 -7.69 -7.86 6.79
CA GLN A 124 -7.73 -6.38 6.71
C GLN A 124 -8.46 -5.91 5.45
N ASP A 125 -8.16 -6.49 4.29
CA ASP A 125 -8.80 -6.12 3.02
C ASP A 125 -10.28 -6.52 3.00
N THR A 126 -10.64 -7.66 3.60
CA THR A 126 -12.05 -8.10 3.75
C THR A 126 -12.82 -7.17 4.67
N PHE A 127 -12.26 -6.84 5.83
CA PHE A 127 -12.86 -5.93 6.81
C PHE A 127 -13.11 -4.56 6.18
N ALA A 128 -12.10 -3.98 5.50
CA ALA A 128 -12.24 -2.70 4.83
C ALA A 128 -13.36 -2.71 3.77
N LYS A 129 -13.46 -3.78 2.97
CA LYS A 129 -14.46 -3.88 1.89
C LYS A 129 -15.88 -4.19 2.37
N ARG A 130 -16.02 -5.01 3.41
CA ARG A 130 -17.33 -5.53 3.86
C ARG A 130 -17.88 -4.80 5.06
N ASP A 131 -17.05 -4.60 6.08
CA ASP A 131 -17.49 -4.07 7.37
C ASP A 131 -17.41 -2.54 7.39
N MET A 132 -16.44 -1.96 6.68
CA MET A 132 -16.30 -0.50 6.52
C MET A 132 -16.91 0.05 5.22
N ASP A 133 -17.45 -0.82 4.35
CA ASP A 133 -18.04 -0.45 3.04
C ASP A 133 -17.11 0.40 2.14
N ILE A 134 -15.79 0.22 2.26
CA ILE A 134 -14.81 0.97 1.45
C ILE A 134 -14.71 0.34 0.07
N HIS A 135 -15.11 1.10 -0.96
CA HIS A 135 -15.06 0.67 -2.37
C HIS A 135 -13.99 1.38 -3.22
N GLY A 136 -13.23 2.30 -2.63
CA GLY A 136 -12.17 3.04 -3.32
C GLY A 136 -11.07 3.52 -2.38
N VAL A 137 -9.89 3.78 -2.95
CA VAL A 137 -8.73 4.31 -2.22
C VAL A 137 -8.15 5.54 -2.95
N PRO A 138 -7.51 6.48 -2.22
CA PRO A 138 -7.39 6.51 -0.75
C PRO A 138 -8.73 6.82 -0.06
N HIS A 139 -8.92 6.29 1.14
CA HIS A 139 -10.04 6.58 2.03
C HIS A 139 -9.44 6.95 3.39
N PHE A 140 -9.98 8.01 4.01
CA PHE A 140 -9.48 8.51 5.28
C PHE A 140 -10.64 8.60 6.27
N VAL A 141 -10.50 7.94 7.41
CA VAL A 141 -11.36 8.11 8.59
C VAL A 141 -10.65 9.06 9.55
N ILE A 142 -11.32 10.15 9.92
CA ILE A 142 -10.79 11.14 10.85
C ILE A 142 -11.63 11.08 12.13
N SER A 143 -10.99 10.76 13.25
CA SER A 143 -11.62 10.52 14.55
C SER A 143 -11.21 11.57 15.59
N ASP A 144 -12.01 11.73 16.63
CA ASP A 144 -11.82 12.68 17.74
C ASP A 144 -10.85 12.20 18.84
N GLY A 145 -10.09 11.14 18.59
CA GLY A 145 -9.23 10.49 19.58
C GLY A 145 -9.95 9.54 20.54
N SER A 146 -11.29 9.56 20.60
CA SER A 146 -12.09 8.55 21.32
C SER A 146 -12.32 7.27 20.47
N GLY A 147 -11.85 7.28 19.22
CA GLY A 147 -12.06 6.22 18.25
C GLY A 147 -13.35 6.39 17.43
N ASN A 148 -14.22 7.33 17.80
CA ASN A 148 -15.42 7.62 17.03
C ASN A 148 -15.10 8.42 15.76
N PRO A 149 -15.56 7.97 14.57
CA PRO A 149 -15.35 8.69 13.33
C PRO A 149 -16.15 10.01 13.34
N VAL A 150 -15.46 11.12 13.12
CA VAL A 150 -16.05 12.46 13.01
C VAL A 150 -16.39 12.77 11.56
N THR A 151 -15.50 12.38 10.64
CA THR A 151 -15.68 12.62 9.21
C THR A 151 -14.86 11.63 8.39
N GLU A 152 -15.36 11.33 7.20
CA GLU A 152 -14.67 10.51 6.20
C GLU A 152 -14.34 11.34 4.96
N LEU A 153 -13.22 11.01 4.31
CA LEU A 153 -12.79 11.61 3.05
C LEU A 153 -12.51 10.50 2.04
N HIS A 154 -13.10 10.62 0.84
CA HIS A 154 -12.98 9.62 -0.23
C HIS A 154 -12.16 10.16 -1.40
N GLY A 155 -11.18 9.40 -1.85
CA GLY A 155 -10.30 9.78 -2.95
C GLY A 155 -9.24 10.81 -2.56
N ALA A 156 -8.43 11.21 -3.55
CA ALA A 156 -7.38 12.21 -3.36
C ALA A 156 -8.00 13.61 -3.22
N GLN A 157 -8.25 14.02 -1.98
CA GLN A 157 -8.82 15.33 -1.65
C GLN A 157 -7.77 16.45 -1.73
N HIS A 158 -8.24 17.67 -2.05
CA HIS A 158 -7.41 18.87 -1.90
C HIS A 158 -7.06 19.11 -0.43
N THR A 159 -5.90 19.73 -0.18
CA THR A 159 -5.43 20.06 1.19
C THR A 159 -6.46 20.80 2.02
N ALA A 160 -7.27 21.67 1.40
CA ALA A 160 -8.34 22.40 2.08
C ALA A 160 -9.40 21.45 2.70
N GLY A 161 -9.71 20.33 2.05
CA GLY A 161 -10.64 19.33 2.58
C GLY A 161 -10.13 18.68 3.86
N PHE A 162 -8.83 18.37 3.92
CA PHE A 162 -8.19 17.87 5.13
C PHE A 162 -8.18 18.90 6.26
N LEU A 163 -7.86 20.16 5.96
CA LEU A 163 -7.87 21.22 6.98
C LEU A 163 -9.26 21.41 7.60
N ALA A 164 -10.30 21.41 6.77
CA ALA A 164 -11.69 21.51 7.22
C ALA A 164 -12.14 20.28 8.03
N ALA A 165 -11.65 19.09 7.68
CA ALA A 165 -11.92 17.88 8.45
C ALA A 165 -11.25 17.92 9.82
N PHE A 166 -9.97 18.30 9.90
CA PHE A 166 -9.24 18.39 11.16
C PHE A 166 -9.76 19.50 12.08
N SER A 167 -10.35 20.58 11.55
CA SER A 167 -10.97 21.60 12.41
C SER A 167 -12.20 21.08 13.16
N LYS A 168 -12.90 20.05 12.64
CA LYS A 168 -14.06 19.44 13.31
C LYS A 168 -13.67 18.53 14.48
N VAL A 169 -12.40 18.14 14.56
CA VAL A 169 -11.86 17.28 15.64
C VAL A 169 -11.39 18.12 16.84
N LYS A 170 -11.11 19.41 16.63
CA LYS A 170 -10.56 20.31 17.65
C LYS A 170 -11.64 21.05 18.47
N SER A 171 -12.92 20.74 18.27
CA SER A 171 -14.06 21.25 19.03
C SER A 171 -14.47 20.27 20.11
#